data_AF-A0A554ILG9-F1
#
_entry.id   AF-A0A554ILG9-F1
#
_cell.length_a   1.000
_cell.length_b   1.000
_cell.length_c   1.000
_cell.angle_alpha   90.00
_cell.angle_beta   90.00
_cell.angle_gamma   90.00
#
_symmetry.space_group_name_H-M   'P 1'
#
loop_
_entity.id
_entity.type
_entity.pdbx_description
1 polymer ?
#
loop_
_entity_poly.entity_id
_entity_poly.type
_entity_poly.pdbx_seq_one_letter_code
_entity_poly.pdbx_strand_id
1 'polypeptide(L)'
;MFREPLLRILAALAVLIALLHITAIVFYLYWTLWWYDMPLHFLGGAFGSLSVIWTVFFSGYVGNAAPPSVLRLFAIGLVGTLLLGVGWEVFERALGHTWSIEGYWLDTMTDLFLDMAGGFVGLLLFARYYATPGAT
;
A
#
# COMPACT_ATOMS: atom_id res chain seq x y z
N MET A 1 -12.18 -17.85 -5.60
CA MET A 1 -12.83 -17.32 -4.37
C MET A 1 -12.30 -15.96 -3.91
N PHE A 2 -11.00 -15.65 -4.03
CA PHE A 2 -10.42 -14.44 -3.42
C PHE A 2 -10.58 -13.12 -4.20
N ARG A 3 -11.07 -13.16 -5.45
CA ARG A 3 -11.19 -11.96 -6.31
C ARG A 3 -12.09 -10.88 -5.72
N GLU A 4 -13.33 -11.22 -5.37
CA GLU A 4 -14.30 -10.24 -4.86
C GLU A 4 -14.03 -9.80 -3.42
N PRO A 5 -13.70 -10.70 -2.47
CA PRO A 5 -13.40 -10.27 -1.10
C PRO A 5 -12.19 -9.34 -1.03
N LEU A 6 -11.11 -9.65 -1.77
CA LEU A 6 -9.93 -8.80 -1.81
C LEU A 6 -10.24 -7.44 -2.47
N LEU A 7 -11.06 -7.41 -3.52
CA LEU A 7 -11.49 -6.16 -4.14
C LEU A 7 -12.30 -5.28 -3.19
N ARG A 8 -13.18 -5.87 -2.36
CA ARG A 8 -13.93 -5.14 -1.32
C ARG A 8 -13.01 -4.55 -0.25
N ILE A 9 -11.99 -5.29 0.17
CA ILE A 9 -10.96 -4.80 1.09
C ILE A 9 -10.20 -3.63 0.47
N LEU A 10 -9.77 -3.76 -0.79
CA LEU A 10 -9.09 -2.69 -1.52
C LEU A 10 -9.96 -1.44 -1.65
N ALA A 11 -11.25 -1.60 -1.97
CA ALA A 11 -12.19 -0.48 -2.04
C ALA A 11 -12.35 0.21 -0.67
N ALA A 12 -12.48 -0.57 0.41
CA ALA A 12 -12.57 -0.01 1.77
C ALA A 12 -11.30 0.74 2.17
N LEU A 13 -10.11 0.19 1.88
CA LEU A 13 -8.83 0.85 2.11
C LEU A 13 -8.73 2.14 1.30
N ALA A 14 -9.08 2.12 0.01
CA ALA A 14 -9.05 3.30 -0.84
C ALA A 14 -9.97 4.41 -0.31
N VAL A 15 -11.20 4.07 0.12
CA VAL A 15 -12.11 5.03 0.74
C VAL A 15 -11.53 5.59 2.04
N LEU A 16 -10.96 4.75 2.91
CA LEU A 16 -10.34 5.20 4.15
C LEU A 16 -9.17 6.16 3.89
N ILE A 17 -8.24 5.79 3.00
CA ILE A 17 -7.10 6.62 2.60
C ILE A 17 -7.59 7.95 2.02
N ALA A 18 -8.57 7.93 1.12
CA ALA A 18 -9.12 9.14 0.53
C ALA A 18 -9.75 10.07 1.58
N LEU A 19 -10.51 9.53 2.53
CA LEU A 19 -11.11 10.32 3.61
C LEU A 19 -10.04 10.95 4.51
N LEU A 20 -9.00 10.20 4.88
CA LEU A 20 -7.88 10.71 5.68
C LEU A 20 -7.10 11.79 4.91
N HIS A 21 -6.77 11.56 3.64
CA HIS A 21 -6.06 12.52 2.80
C HIS A 21 -6.87 13.82 2.61
N ILE A 22 -8.16 13.72 2.28
CA ILE A 22 -9.02 14.91 2.13
C ILE A 22 -9.09 15.68 3.45
N THR A 23 -9.23 14.97 4.59
CA THR A 23 -9.21 15.58 5.92
C THR A 23 -7.88 16.31 6.15
N ALA A 24 -6.75 15.69 5.80
CA ALA A 24 -5.43 16.28 5.94
C ALA A 24 -5.28 17.56 5.12
N ILE A 25 -5.77 17.58 3.88
CA ILE A 25 -5.72 18.76 3.03
C ILE A 25 -6.62 19.88 3.57
N VAL A 26 -7.88 19.57 3.90
CA VAL A 26 -8.88 20.56 4.36
C VAL A 26 -8.45 21.24 5.67
N PHE A 27 -7.87 20.47 6.59
CA PHE A 27 -7.45 20.95 7.90
C PHE A 27 -5.94 21.26 7.99
N TYR A 28 -5.22 21.22 6.86
CA TYR A 28 -3.77 21.42 6.79
C TYR A 28 -2.95 20.50 7.72
N LEU A 29 -3.40 19.26 7.93
CA LEU A 29 -2.78 18.32 8.87
C LEU A 29 -1.37 17.90 8.42
N TYR A 30 -1.12 17.78 7.11
CA TYR A 30 0.23 17.50 6.59
C TYR A 30 1.27 18.53 7.02
N TRP A 31 0.85 19.78 7.20
CA TRP A 31 1.76 20.89 7.55
C TRP A 31 1.73 21.25 9.03
N THR A 32 0.81 20.69 9.80
CA THR A 32 0.63 21.01 11.23
C THR A 32 0.95 19.85 12.15
N LEU A 33 0.78 18.61 11.69
CA LEU A 33 1.06 17.39 12.43
C LEU A 33 2.11 16.57 11.68
N TRP A 34 3.37 16.65 12.14
CA TRP A 34 4.53 16.00 11.52
C TRP A 34 4.38 14.49 11.29
N TRP A 35 3.54 13.80 12.07
CA TRP A 35 3.33 12.36 11.97
C TRP A 35 2.13 11.98 11.11
N TYR A 36 1.30 12.93 10.66
CA TYR A 36 0.01 12.61 10.03
C TYR A 36 0.16 11.83 8.73
N ASP A 37 1.27 12.06 8.01
CA ASP A 37 1.54 11.35 6.77
C ASP A 37 1.90 9.87 6.98
N MET A 38 2.46 9.54 8.15
CA MET A 38 2.91 8.20 8.47
C MET A 38 1.79 7.14 8.39
N PRO A 39 0.60 7.34 9.00
CA PRO A 39 -0.55 6.46 8.78
C PRO A 39 -0.96 6.31 7.32
N LEU A 40 -0.85 7.37 6.50
CA LEU A 40 -1.25 7.35 5.09
C LEU A 40 -0.29 6.48 4.29
N HIS A 41 1.01 6.60 4.50
CA HIS A 41 2.03 5.72 3.92
C HIS A 41 1.85 4.26 4.35
N PHE A 42 1.63 3.99 5.64
CA PHE A 42 1.37 2.63 6.09
C PHE A 42 0.12 2.01 5.40
N LEU A 43 -0.99 2.75 5.34
CA LEU A 43 -2.20 2.29 4.66
C LEU A 43 -2.01 2.18 3.14
N GLY A 44 -1.28 3.12 2.55
CA GLY A 44 -0.90 3.17 1.13
C GLY A 44 -0.06 1.96 0.74
N GLY A 45 0.93 1.61 1.55
CA GLY A 45 1.74 0.40 1.41
C GLY A 45 0.92 -0.89 1.44
N ALA A 46 -0.01 -1.00 2.39
CA ALA A 46 -0.94 -2.13 2.49
C ALA A 46 -1.87 -2.21 1.27
N PHE A 47 -2.41 -1.07 0.83
CA PHE A 47 -3.21 -0.98 -0.38
C PHE A 47 -2.41 -1.35 -1.63
N GLY A 48 -1.18 -0.85 -1.77
CA GLY A 48 -0.28 -1.10 -2.89
C GLY A 48 0.06 -2.58 -3.01
N SER A 49 0.47 -3.23 -1.91
CA SER A 49 0.86 -4.64 -1.95
C SER A 49 -0.33 -5.54 -2.33
N LEU A 50 -1.48 -5.29 -1.73
CA LEU A 50 -2.72 -6.03 -2.02
C LEU A 50 -3.24 -5.76 -3.43
N SER A 51 -3.08 -4.54 -3.95
CA SER A 51 -3.46 -4.18 -5.32
C SER A 51 -2.59 -4.90 -6.34
N VAL A 52 -1.28 -5.00 -6.09
CA VAL A 52 -0.36 -5.76 -6.94
C VAL A 52 -0.74 -7.24 -6.93
N ILE A 53 -1.00 -7.82 -5.76
CA ILE A 53 -1.43 -9.23 -5.65
C ILE A 53 -2.77 -9.46 -6.35
N TRP A 54 -3.75 -8.59 -6.14
CA TRP A 54 -5.03 -8.67 -6.83
C TRP A 54 -4.84 -8.62 -8.35
N THR A 55 -4.02 -7.68 -8.83
CA THR A 55 -3.76 -7.50 -10.25
C THR A 55 -3.06 -8.71 -10.86
N VAL A 56 -2.01 -9.23 -10.23
CA VAL A 56 -1.21 -10.32 -10.80
C VAL A 56 -1.93 -11.67 -10.72
N PHE A 57 -2.65 -11.95 -9.64
CA PHE A 57 -3.17 -13.29 -9.37
C PHE A 57 -4.68 -13.45 -9.50
N PHE A 58 -5.46 -12.37 -9.37
CA PHE A 58 -6.92 -12.47 -9.23
C PHE A 58 -7.72 -11.64 -10.24
N SER A 59 -7.09 -10.69 -10.95
CA SER A 59 -7.77 -9.83 -11.93
C SER A 59 -8.11 -10.53 -13.25
N GLY A 60 -7.27 -11.50 -13.65
CA GLY A 60 -7.28 -12.10 -14.99
C GLY A 60 -6.49 -11.31 -16.05
N TYR A 61 -5.93 -10.15 -15.72
CA TYR A 61 -5.21 -9.29 -16.67
C TYR A 61 -3.81 -9.82 -17.04
N VAL A 62 -3.11 -10.44 -16.09
CA VAL A 62 -1.74 -10.98 -16.28
C VAL A 62 -1.78 -12.48 -16.62
N GLY A 63 -2.94 -12.98 -17.06
CA GLY A 63 -3.21 -14.39 -17.36
C GLY A 63 -3.71 -15.20 -16.16
N ASN A 64 -4.04 -16.48 -16.40
CA ASN A 64 -4.47 -17.42 -15.36
C ASN A 64 -3.27 -17.91 -14.55
N ALA A 65 -2.74 -17.06 -13.68
CA ALA A 65 -1.68 -17.45 -12.75
C ALA A 65 -2.21 -18.52 -11.78
N ALA A 66 -1.48 -19.63 -11.67
CA ALA A 66 -1.71 -20.58 -10.60
C ALA A 66 -1.64 -19.88 -9.24
N PRO A 67 -2.39 -20.37 -8.23
CA PRO A 67 -2.39 -19.75 -6.91
C PRO A 67 -0.95 -19.65 -6.36
N PRO A 68 -0.51 -18.48 -5.88
CA PRO A 68 0.89 -18.29 -5.51
C PRO A 68 1.26 -19.06 -4.24
N SER A 69 2.53 -19.49 -4.16
CA SER A 69 3.12 -19.85 -2.87
C SER A 69 3.23 -18.60 -1.99
N VAL A 70 3.25 -18.78 -0.66
CA VAL A 70 3.39 -17.66 0.30
C VAL A 70 4.63 -16.83 -0.01
N LEU A 71 5.77 -17.47 -0.30
CA LEU A 71 6.99 -16.75 -0.68
C LEU A 71 6.81 -15.89 -1.94
N ARG A 72 6.17 -16.43 -2.98
CA ARG A 72 5.92 -15.69 -4.23
C ARG A 72 4.97 -14.51 -4.02
N LEU A 73 3.98 -14.67 -3.13
CA LEU A 73 3.06 -13.60 -2.73
C LEU A 73 3.82 -12.47 -2.05
N PHE A 74 4.67 -12.77 -1.05
CA PHE A 74 5.45 -11.75 -0.37
C PHE A 74 6.44 -11.06 -1.31
N ALA A 75 7.17 -11.82 -2.13
CA ALA A 75 8.15 -11.25 -3.06
C ALA A 75 7.51 -10.28 -4.06
N ILE A 76 6.42 -10.67 -4.73
CA ILE A 76 5.76 -9.83 -5.73
C ILE A 76 5.07 -8.64 -5.07
N GLY A 77 4.38 -8.85 -3.95
CA GLY A 77 3.69 -7.77 -3.24
C GLY A 77 4.65 -6.71 -2.73
N LEU A 78 5.74 -7.10 -2.07
CA LEU A 78 6.71 -6.15 -1.50
C LEU A 78 7.56 -5.44 -2.56
N VAL A 79 8.00 -6.15 -3.61
CA VAL A 79 8.70 -5.49 -4.73
C VAL A 79 7.76 -4.51 -5.42
N GLY A 80 6.50 -4.89 -5.63
CA GLY A 80 5.49 -3.99 -6.19
C GLY A 80 5.27 -2.74 -5.34
N THR A 81 5.09 -2.90 -4.02
CA THR A 81 4.97 -1.77 -3.09
C THR A 81 6.20 -0.87 -3.09
N LEU A 82 7.41 -1.44 -3.06
CA LEU A 82 8.64 -0.65 -3.11
C LEU A 82 8.73 0.19 -4.39
N LEU A 83 8.37 -0.39 -5.53
CA LEU A 83 8.35 0.34 -6.81
C LEU A 83 7.30 1.46 -6.82
N LEU A 84 6.13 1.23 -6.21
CA LEU A 84 5.09 2.25 -6.06
C LEU A 84 5.56 3.39 -5.14
N GLY A 85 6.13 3.07 -3.97
CA GLY A 85 6.66 4.05 -3.02
C GLY A 85 7.79 4.88 -3.64
N VAL A 86 8.79 4.24 -4.24
CA VAL A 86 9.86 4.95 -4.95
C VAL A 86 9.31 5.81 -6.10
N GLY A 87 8.30 5.33 -6.81
CA GLY A 87 7.61 6.11 -7.84
C GLY A 87 6.92 7.36 -7.28
N TRP A 88 6.32 7.25 -6.09
CA TRP A 88 5.69 8.37 -5.39
C TRP A 88 6.70 9.43 -4.98
N GLU A 89 7.83 9.03 -4.39
CA GLU A 89 8.92 9.93 -4.01
C GLU A 89 9.49 10.69 -5.21
N VAL A 90 9.70 9.99 -6.33
CA VAL A 90 10.15 10.62 -7.58
C VAL A 90 9.12 11.63 -8.08
N PHE A 91 7.83 11.31 -7.99
CA PHE A 91 6.73 12.21 -8.36
C PHE A 91 6.73 13.47 -7.48
N GLU A 92 6.85 13.34 -6.17
CA GLU A 92 6.91 14.48 -5.25
C GLU A 92 8.10 15.37 -5.53
N ARG A 93 9.28 14.76 -5.72
CA ARG A 93 10.49 15.50 -6.08
C ARG A 93 10.33 16.26 -7.38
N ALA A 94 9.73 15.64 -8.39
CA ALA A 94 9.51 16.24 -9.71
C ALA A 94 8.53 17.41 -9.67
N LEU A 95 7.53 17.36 -8.79
CA LEU A 95 6.54 18.44 -8.61
C LEU A 95 6.96 19.50 -7.58
N GLY A 96 8.10 19.32 -6.92
CA GLY A 96 8.58 20.23 -5.88
C GLY A 96 7.83 20.10 -4.55
N HIS A 97 7.12 19.00 -4.34
CA HIS A 97 6.40 18.67 -3.10
C HIS A 97 7.34 18.12 -2.02
N THR A 98 8.51 18.74 -1.84
CA THR A 98 9.52 18.27 -0.88
C THR A 98 9.47 19.02 0.44
N TRP A 99 8.26 19.41 0.87
CA TRP A 99 8.06 20.20 2.09
C TRP A 99 7.83 19.27 3.28
N SER A 100 8.89 19.04 4.05
CA SER A 100 8.86 18.26 5.28
C SER A 100 9.54 19.04 6.40
N ILE A 101 9.02 18.96 7.62
CA ILE A 101 9.56 19.67 8.80
C ILE A 101 10.92 19.05 9.20
N GLU A 102 11.06 17.76 8.95
CA GLU A 102 12.15 16.87 9.32
C GLU A 102 13.25 16.85 8.24
N GLY A 103 12.86 17.27 7.03
CA GLY A 103 13.71 17.32 5.85
C GLY A 103 13.45 16.15 4.91
N TYR A 104 13.33 16.46 3.62
CA TYR A 104 12.89 15.55 2.56
C TYR A 104 13.58 14.17 2.55
N TRP A 105 14.88 14.09 2.87
CA TRP A 105 15.56 12.79 2.89
C TRP A 105 15.07 11.86 4.01
N LEU A 106 14.82 12.40 5.21
CA LEU A 106 14.34 11.61 6.35
C LEU A 106 12.86 11.23 6.16
N ASP A 107 12.09 12.13 5.55
CA ASP A 107 10.71 11.94 5.10
C ASP A 107 10.63 10.71 4.18
N THR A 108 11.29 10.77 3.01
CA THR A 108 11.36 9.69 2.03
C THR A 108 11.77 8.34 2.64
N MET A 109 12.77 8.33 3.53
CA MET A 109 13.20 7.09 4.18
C MET A 109 12.11 6.52 5.11
N THR A 110 11.40 7.38 5.81
CA THR A 110 10.30 7.02 6.70
C THR A 110 9.11 6.51 5.90
N ASP A 111 8.78 7.19 4.80
CA ASP A 111 7.67 6.87 3.92
C ASP A 111 7.87 5.52 3.24
N LEU A 112 9.05 5.28 2.65
CA LEU A 112 9.39 3.97 2.09
C LEU A 112 9.40 2.86 3.15
N PHE A 113 9.84 3.15 4.37
CA PHE A 113 9.78 2.17 5.46
C PHE A 113 8.34 1.83 5.83
N LEU A 114 7.47 2.83 5.95
CA LEU A 114 6.07 2.66 6.32
C LEU A 114 5.26 2.00 5.20
N ASP A 115 5.51 2.34 3.94
CA ASP A 115 4.95 1.66 2.78
C ASP A 115 5.28 0.17 2.83
N MET A 116 6.54 -0.18 3.09
CA MET A 116 6.98 -1.58 3.19
C MET A 116 6.39 -2.29 4.41
N ALA A 117 6.31 -1.62 5.56
CA ALA A 117 5.71 -2.18 6.78
C ALA A 117 4.21 -2.45 6.58
N GLY A 118 3.48 -1.49 6.01
CA GLY A 118 2.07 -1.63 5.64
C GLY A 118 1.86 -2.72 4.61
N GLY A 119 2.70 -2.75 3.58
CA GLY A 119 2.72 -3.78 2.55
C GLY A 119 2.89 -5.17 3.15
N PHE A 120 3.85 -5.35 4.05
CA PHE A 120 4.10 -6.61 4.75
C PHE A 120 2.90 -7.04 5.60
N VAL A 121 2.32 -6.14 6.39
CA VAL A 121 1.15 -6.44 7.23
C VAL A 121 -0.06 -6.81 6.37
N GLY A 122 -0.32 -6.09 5.29
CA GLY A 122 -1.39 -6.41 4.33
C GLY A 122 -1.25 -7.83 3.77
N LEU A 123 -0.05 -8.18 3.31
CA LEU A 123 0.24 -9.52 2.77
C LEU A 123 0.16 -10.61 3.84
N LEU A 124 0.58 -10.33 5.08
CA LEU A 124 0.48 -11.27 6.20
C LEU A 124 -0.98 -11.60 6.52
N LEU A 125 -1.84 -10.58 6.61
CA LEU A 125 -3.27 -10.76 6.87
C LEU A 125 -3.94 -11.53 5.73
N PHE A 126 -3.59 -11.20 4.48
CA PHE A 126 -4.10 -11.94 3.32
C PHE A 126 -3.62 -13.38 3.31
N ALA A 127 -2.32 -13.64 3.52
CA ALA A 127 -1.75 -14.98 3.55
C ALA A 127 -2.38 -15.84 4.65
N ARG A 128 -2.64 -15.26 5.83
CA ARG A 128 -3.36 -15.94 6.92
C ARG A 128 -4.76 -16.34 6.49
N TYR A 129 -5.53 -15.42 5.89
CA TYR A 129 -6.88 -15.70 5.40
C TYR A 129 -6.86 -16.78 4.30
N TYR A 130 -5.93 -16.65 3.36
CA TYR A 130 -5.73 -17.55 2.22
C TYR A 130 -5.31 -18.97 2.63
N ALA A 131 -4.49 -19.12 3.66
CA ALA A 131 -3.99 -20.42 4.15
C ALA A 131 -4.97 -21.15 5.08
N THR A 132 -6.09 -20.54 5.47
CA THR A 132 -7.07 -21.18 6.38
C THR A 132 -7.85 -22.28 5.66
N PRO A 133 -7.81 -23.55 6.14
CA PRO A 133 -8.61 -24.64 5.56
C PRO A 133 -10.11 -24.36 5.72
N GLY A 134 -10.89 -24.45 4.63
CA GLY A 134 -12.35 -24.22 4.64
C GLY A 134 -12.80 -22.89 3.99
N ALA A 135 -11.87 -22.04 3.55
CA ALA A 135 -12.15 -20.92 2.65
C ALA A 135 -12.07 -21.34 1.16
N THR A 136 -12.35 -22.61 0.86
CA THR A 136 -12.32 -23.23 -0.46
C THR A 136 -13.61 -23.98 -0.71
#